data_AF-U5LND1-F1
#
_entry.id   AF-U5LND1-F1
#
_cell.length_a   1.000
_cell.length_b   1.000
_cell.length_c   1.000
_cell.angle_alpha   90.00
_cell.angle_beta   90.00
_cell.angle_gamma   90.00
#
_symmetry.space_group_name_H-M   'P 1'
#
loop_
_entity.id
_entity.type
_entity.pdbx_description
1 polymer ?
#
loop_
_entity_poly.entity_id
_entity_poly.type
_entity_poly.pdbx_seq_one_letter_code
_entity_poly.pdbx_strand_id
1 'polypeptide(L)'
;DAQLHAVFEQSGGTGKSFDYSKSVRTTNQSVPEEQVTAYLSKIQRGGHIQPFGCMIAADDQSFRVIAYSENAKDMLGLTPQAVPTLEKQEILFVGADVRILFRPSSAVLLEKAFGAREITLLNPIWIHSKNSGKPFYAILHRIDVGIVIDLEPARTEDPALSIAGAVQSQKLAVRAISQLQSLPGGDIKLLCDTVVDSVRELTGYDRVMVYKFHEDEHGEVVAENKRVDLEPYIGLHYPSTDIPQASRFLFKQNRVRMIVDCHAIPVRVIQDEGLMQPLCLVGSTLRAPHGCHAQYMENMGSIASLAMAVIIHGN
;
A
#
# COMPACT_ATOMS: atom_id res chain seq x y z
N ASP A 1 -21.20 -4.24 1.16
CA ASP A 1 -20.00 -3.41 1.45
C ASP A 1 -20.27 -2.25 2.40
N ALA A 2 -20.97 -1.20 1.93
CA ALA A 2 -21.23 -0.01 2.75
C ALA A 2 -22.00 -0.31 4.06
N GLN A 3 -22.94 -1.26 4.04
CA GLN A 3 -23.65 -1.72 5.24
C GLN A 3 -22.72 -2.45 6.22
N LEU A 4 -21.88 -3.38 5.73
CA LEU A 4 -20.91 -4.10 6.56
C LEU A 4 -19.93 -3.11 7.24
N HIS A 5 -19.49 -2.11 6.49
CA HIS A 5 -18.70 -1.01 7.01
C HIS A 5 -19.47 -0.18 8.06
N ALA A 6 -20.73 0.17 7.82
CA ALA A 6 -21.53 0.91 8.81
C ALA A 6 -21.69 0.14 10.12
N VAL A 7 -21.87 -1.18 10.07
CA VAL A 7 -21.92 -2.04 11.26
C VAL A 7 -20.58 -2.05 12.01
N PHE A 8 -19.45 -2.10 11.30
CA PHE A 8 -18.12 -1.99 11.91
C PHE A 8 -17.89 -0.64 12.60
N GLU A 9 -18.33 0.46 12.00
CA GLU A 9 -18.20 1.78 12.62
C GLU A 9 -19.06 1.90 13.89
N GLN A 10 -20.29 1.35 13.86
CA GLN A 10 -21.17 1.29 15.03
C GLN A 10 -20.58 0.45 16.17
N SER A 11 -19.71 -0.51 15.86
CA SER A 11 -18.99 -1.32 16.86
C SER A 11 -17.79 -0.57 17.48
N GLY A 12 -17.64 0.73 17.22
CA GLY A 12 -16.61 1.59 17.80
C GLY A 12 -15.23 1.44 17.16
N GLY A 13 -15.13 0.89 15.95
CA GLY A 13 -13.89 0.86 15.14
C GLY A 13 -12.73 0.03 15.69
N THR A 14 -12.90 -0.58 16.87
CA THR A 14 -11.86 -1.37 17.57
C THR A 14 -12.00 -2.88 17.36
N GLY A 15 -12.98 -3.32 16.55
CA GLY A 15 -13.22 -4.73 16.21
C GLY A 15 -13.73 -5.63 17.34
N LYS A 16 -13.56 -5.25 18.61
CA LYS A 16 -13.87 -6.08 19.80
C LYS A 16 -15.32 -6.56 19.91
N SER A 17 -16.26 -5.86 19.30
CA SER A 17 -17.70 -6.21 19.28
C SER A 17 -18.23 -6.50 17.87
N PHE A 18 -17.35 -6.55 16.85
CA PHE A 18 -17.74 -6.77 15.47
C PHE A 18 -17.71 -8.26 15.10
N ASP A 19 -18.90 -8.84 14.90
CA ASP A 19 -19.04 -10.21 14.41
C ASP A 19 -19.21 -10.19 12.88
N TYR A 20 -18.09 -10.44 12.17
CA TYR A 20 -18.05 -10.47 10.72
C TYR A 20 -19.04 -11.48 10.13
N SER A 21 -19.10 -12.68 10.72
CA SER A 21 -19.90 -13.81 10.20
C SER A 21 -21.40 -13.54 10.24
N LYS A 22 -21.90 -12.85 11.27
CA LYS A 22 -23.30 -12.46 11.39
C LYS A 22 -23.67 -11.27 10.51
N SER A 23 -22.71 -10.36 10.28
CA SER A 23 -22.90 -9.15 9.48
C SER A 23 -23.05 -9.44 7.99
N VAL A 24 -22.39 -10.49 7.48
CA VAL A 24 -22.53 -10.91 6.07
C VAL A 24 -23.90 -11.53 5.79
N ARG A 25 -24.49 -12.26 6.75
CA ARG A 25 -25.79 -12.96 6.58
C ARG A 25 -27.01 -12.06 6.51
N THR A 26 -26.90 -10.78 6.86
CA THR A 26 -28.02 -9.83 7.02
C THR A 26 -28.22 -8.88 5.83
N THR A 27 -27.50 -9.07 4.72
CA THR A 27 -27.28 -8.09 3.64
C THR A 27 -28.36 -7.98 2.55
N ASN A 28 -29.62 -8.36 2.82
CA ASN A 28 -30.71 -8.30 1.82
C ASN A 28 -31.41 -6.92 1.68
N GLN A 29 -30.82 -5.82 2.17
CA GLN A 29 -31.45 -4.48 2.12
C GLN A 29 -30.68 -3.51 1.22
N SER A 30 -31.42 -2.70 0.44
CA SER A 30 -30.85 -1.66 -0.41
C SER A 30 -30.20 -0.56 0.43
N VAL A 31 -28.95 -0.22 0.11
CA VAL A 31 -28.17 0.77 0.84
C VAL A 31 -28.25 2.13 0.12
N PRO A 32 -28.40 3.27 0.85
CA PRO A 32 -28.40 4.59 0.23
C PRO A 32 -27.09 4.90 -0.51
N GLU A 33 -27.18 5.57 -1.66
CA GLU A 33 -26.05 5.96 -2.52
C GLU A 33 -24.98 6.79 -1.77
N GLU A 34 -25.41 7.61 -0.82
CA GLU A 34 -24.55 8.40 0.06
C GLU A 34 -23.59 7.53 0.89
N GLN A 35 -24.03 6.35 1.36
CA GLN A 35 -23.19 5.45 2.15
C GLN A 35 -22.13 4.75 1.29
N VAL A 36 -22.44 4.50 0.01
CA VAL A 36 -21.48 3.92 -0.96
C VAL A 36 -20.38 4.94 -1.29
N THR A 37 -20.78 6.19 -1.53
CA THR A 37 -19.83 7.29 -1.80
C THR A 37 -18.95 7.59 -0.58
N ALA A 38 -19.54 7.59 0.63
CA ALA A 38 -18.78 7.76 1.87
C ALA A 38 -17.75 6.63 2.09
N TYR A 39 -18.12 5.38 1.78
CA TYR A 39 -17.22 4.23 1.88
C TYR A 39 -16.03 4.34 0.91
N LEU A 40 -16.30 4.67 -0.35
CA LEU A 40 -15.27 4.96 -1.35
C LEU A 40 -14.33 6.08 -0.89
N SER A 41 -14.89 7.20 -0.44
CA SER A 41 -14.13 8.34 0.05
C SER A 41 -13.22 7.95 1.22
N LYS A 42 -13.70 7.15 2.18
CA LYS A 42 -12.88 6.67 3.31
C LYS A 42 -11.70 5.80 2.88
N ILE A 43 -11.87 4.94 1.87
CA ILE A 43 -10.75 4.13 1.35
C ILE A 43 -9.73 5.03 0.65
N GLN A 44 -10.21 5.99 -0.14
CA GLN A 44 -9.35 6.86 -0.94
C GLN A 44 -8.61 7.91 -0.10
N ARG A 45 -9.26 8.43 0.94
CA ARG A 45 -8.84 9.58 1.75
C ARG A 45 -8.88 9.26 3.25
N GLY A 46 -8.39 8.07 3.62
CA GLY A 46 -8.46 7.57 5.00
C GLY A 46 -7.60 8.32 6.02
N GLY A 47 -6.69 9.19 5.57
CA GLY A 47 -5.85 10.02 6.44
C GLY A 47 -4.80 9.28 7.29
N HIS A 48 -4.59 7.99 7.03
CA HIS A 48 -3.66 7.15 7.77
C HIS A 48 -2.79 6.30 6.85
N ILE A 49 -1.53 6.08 7.28
CA ILE A 49 -0.55 5.23 6.61
C ILE A 49 -0.07 4.10 7.54
N GLN A 50 0.63 3.12 6.98
CA GLN A 50 1.31 2.06 7.70
C GLN A 50 2.63 2.60 8.29
N PRO A 51 3.06 2.12 9.47
CA PRO A 51 4.21 2.70 10.19
C PRO A 51 5.59 2.26 9.67
N PHE A 52 5.67 1.36 8.67
CA PHE A 52 6.97 0.88 8.16
C PHE A 52 7.71 1.92 7.30
N GLY A 53 7.00 2.93 6.84
CA GLY A 53 7.51 4.07 6.09
C GLY A 53 6.96 5.37 6.64
N CYS A 54 7.40 6.49 6.06
CA CYS A 54 6.78 7.79 6.29
C CYS A 54 6.37 8.42 4.96
N MET A 55 5.43 9.35 5.00
CA MET A 55 4.89 9.98 3.81
C MET A 55 4.98 11.49 3.93
N ILE A 56 5.34 12.15 2.83
CA ILE A 56 5.30 13.61 2.69
C ILE A 56 4.58 13.93 1.39
N ALA A 57 3.64 14.86 1.42
CA ALA A 57 3.04 15.44 0.24
C ALA A 57 3.57 16.86 0.06
N ALA A 58 3.92 17.23 -1.17
CA ALA A 58 4.40 18.55 -1.51
C ALA A 58 3.68 19.10 -2.75
N ASP A 59 3.57 20.42 -2.81
CA ASP A 59 3.08 21.14 -3.98
C ASP A 59 4.01 20.92 -5.18
N ASP A 60 3.41 20.69 -6.35
CA ASP A 60 4.10 20.28 -7.58
C ASP A 60 5.03 21.38 -8.12
N GLN A 61 4.72 22.66 -7.86
CA GLN A 61 5.47 23.79 -8.40
C GLN A 61 6.48 24.38 -7.41
N SER A 62 6.04 24.57 -6.16
CA SER A 62 6.80 25.28 -5.14
C SER A 62 7.64 24.39 -4.23
N PHE A 63 7.49 23.06 -4.32
CA PHE A 63 8.13 22.07 -3.44
C PHE A 63 7.76 22.22 -1.97
N ARG A 64 6.70 22.98 -1.67
CA ARG A 64 6.25 23.24 -0.31
C ARG A 64 5.48 22.05 0.22
N VAL A 65 5.82 21.59 1.41
CA VAL A 65 5.12 20.51 2.10
C VAL A 65 3.68 20.93 2.37
N ILE A 66 2.71 20.16 1.88
CA ILE A 66 1.28 20.36 2.12
C ILE A 66 0.72 19.36 3.13
N ALA A 67 1.38 18.20 3.30
CA ALA A 67 1.05 17.22 4.32
C ALA A 67 2.28 16.34 4.65
N TYR A 68 2.30 15.76 5.83
CA TYR A 68 3.31 14.77 6.23
C TYR A 68 2.75 13.83 7.31
N SER A 69 3.24 12.60 7.37
CA SER A 69 2.86 11.65 8.42
C SER A 69 3.51 11.99 9.77
N GLU A 70 2.83 11.74 10.88
CA GLU A 70 3.32 12.04 12.23
C GLU A 70 4.71 11.44 12.52
N ASN A 71 4.98 10.23 12.01
CA ASN A 71 6.25 9.54 12.16
C ASN A 71 7.39 10.05 11.26
N ALA A 72 7.14 10.98 10.32
CA ALA A 72 8.14 11.43 9.35
C ALA A 72 9.36 12.09 10.01
N LYS A 73 9.14 12.87 11.07
CA LYS A 73 10.21 13.55 11.81
C LYS A 73 11.18 12.54 12.43
N ASP A 74 10.64 11.49 13.04
CA ASP A 74 11.42 10.45 13.71
C ASP A 74 12.18 9.59 12.70
N MET A 75 11.48 9.16 11.63
CA MET A 75 12.07 8.28 10.62
C MET A 75 13.21 8.96 9.86
N LEU A 76 13.04 10.24 9.50
CA LEU A 76 14.08 11.02 8.84
C LEU A 76 15.21 11.44 9.79
N GLY A 77 15.06 11.29 11.11
CA GLY A 77 16.03 11.71 12.11
C GLY A 77 16.10 13.24 12.25
N LEU A 78 14.94 13.90 12.19
CA LEU A 78 14.78 15.34 12.35
C LEU A 78 14.50 15.76 13.80
N THR A 79 14.22 14.80 14.69
CA THR A 79 14.02 15.08 16.12
C THR A 79 15.30 15.60 16.77
N PRO A 80 15.22 16.66 17.61
CA PRO A 80 16.37 17.17 18.34
C PRO A 80 16.96 16.08 19.25
N GLN A 81 18.21 15.69 19.01
CA GLN A 81 19.00 15.02 20.04
C GLN A 81 19.16 15.99 21.22
N ALA A 82 18.89 15.51 22.43
CA ALA A 82 18.68 16.24 23.68
C ALA A 82 19.85 17.14 24.16
N VAL A 83 20.24 18.12 23.35
CA VAL A 83 21.19 19.18 23.72
C VAL A 83 20.41 20.50 23.79
N PRO A 84 20.27 21.12 24.97
CA PRO A 84 19.39 22.29 25.19
C PRO A 84 19.94 23.61 24.63
N THR A 85 20.98 23.60 23.80
CA THR A 85 21.65 24.81 23.34
C THR A 85 21.33 25.09 21.87
N LEU A 86 20.71 26.26 21.67
CA LEU A 86 20.23 26.89 20.44
C LEU A 86 18.85 26.43 19.97
N GLU A 87 17.96 27.41 19.81
CA GLU A 87 16.66 27.35 19.14
C GLU A 87 16.81 26.66 17.77
N LYS A 88 16.66 25.33 17.74
CA LYS A 88 16.66 24.58 16.49
C LYS A 88 15.30 24.78 15.85
N GLN A 89 15.28 25.52 14.74
CA GLN A 89 14.12 25.67 13.87
C GLN A 89 13.58 24.29 13.49
N GLU A 90 12.27 24.13 13.63
CA GLU A 90 11.54 22.97 13.13
C GLU A 90 11.73 22.88 11.60
N ILE A 91 12.32 21.78 11.13
CA ILE A 91 12.71 21.64 9.71
C ILE A 91 11.55 21.13 8.85
N LEU A 92 10.65 20.32 9.44
CA LEU A 92 9.49 19.75 8.76
C LEU A 92 8.20 20.30 9.37
N PHE A 93 7.53 21.15 8.62
CA PHE A 93 6.22 21.73 8.91
C PHE A 93 5.51 22.03 7.58
N VAL A 94 4.19 22.29 7.62
CA VAL A 94 3.42 22.69 6.42
C VAL A 94 3.97 24.01 5.88
N GLY A 95 4.31 24.05 4.60
CA GLY A 95 5.00 25.18 3.97
C GLY A 95 6.52 25.11 4.03
N ALA A 96 7.14 24.11 4.64
CA ALA A 96 8.58 23.87 4.52
C ALA A 96 8.94 23.43 3.08
N ASP A 97 10.14 23.72 2.60
CA ASP A 97 10.61 23.20 1.31
C ASP A 97 11.09 21.75 1.48
N VAL A 98 10.44 20.79 0.81
CA VAL A 98 10.71 19.35 0.97
C VAL A 98 12.16 18.97 0.63
N ARG A 99 12.83 19.75 -0.22
CA ARG A 99 14.20 19.48 -0.67
C ARG A 99 15.23 19.63 0.46
N ILE A 100 14.94 20.46 1.47
CA ILE A 100 15.86 20.70 2.59
C ILE A 100 15.99 19.50 3.53
N LEU A 101 15.05 18.54 3.43
CA LEU A 101 15.01 17.32 4.25
C LEU A 101 16.04 16.28 3.79
N PHE A 102 16.54 16.40 2.56
CA PHE A 102 17.41 15.41 1.93
C PHE A 102 18.77 15.99 1.56
N ARG A 103 19.72 15.11 1.24
CA ARG A 103 21.03 15.53 0.73
C ARG A 103 20.88 16.30 -0.61
N PRO A 104 21.79 17.22 -0.95
CA PRO A 104 21.71 17.98 -2.21
C PRO A 104 21.59 17.11 -3.46
N SER A 105 22.27 15.95 -3.51
CA SER A 105 22.12 15.00 -4.62
C SER A 105 20.71 14.41 -4.71
N SER A 106 20.08 14.11 -3.58
CA SER A 106 18.69 13.63 -3.51
C SER A 106 17.69 14.73 -3.87
N ALA A 107 17.94 15.98 -3.50
CA ALA A 107 17.11 17.11 -3.90
C ALA A 107 17.07 17.27 -5.43
N VAL A 108 18.22 17.16 -6.11
CA VAL A 108 18.29 17.20 -7.59
C VAL A 108 17.49 16.05 -8.22
N LEU A 109 17.52 14.85 -7.63
CA LEU A 109 16.71 13.72 -8.12
C LEU A 109 15.21 13.98 -7.95
N LEU A 110 14.79 14.57 -6.82
CA LEU A 110 13.40 14.96 -6.59
C LEU A 110 12.95 16.04 -7.57
N GLU A 111 13.76 17.08 -7.81
CA GLU A 111 13.44 18.12 -8.80
C GLU A 111 13.25 17.54 -10.20
N LYS A 112 14.14 16.63 -10.61
CA LYS A 112 14.01 15.91 -11.89
C LYS A 112 12.71 15.11 -11.96
N ALA A 113 12.31 14.47 -10.85
CA ALA A 113 11.10 13.67 -10.79
C ALA A 113 9.82 14.51 -10.80
N PHE A 114 9.80 15.63 -10.08
CA PHE A 114 8.67 16.58 -10.10
C PHE A 114 8.46 17.15 -11.51
N GLY A 115 9.54 17.45 -12.24
CA GLY A 115 9.47 17.91 -13.63
C GLY A 115 9.16 16.82 -14.67
N ALA A 116 9.10 15.54 -14.30
CA ALA A 116 8.88 14.46 -15.24
C ALA A 116 7.41 14.38 -15.70
N ARG A 117 7.18 14.13 -16.99
CA ARG A 117 5.82 13.91 -17.51
C ARG A 117 5.19 12.67 -16.88
N GLU A 118 5.95 11.59 -16.82
CA GLU A 118 5.53 10.32 -16.22
C GLU A 118 6.43 9.99 -15.02
N ILE A 119 6.00 10.37 -13.83
CA ILE A 119 6.78 10.21 -12.58
C ILE A 119 6.98 8.74 -12.24
N THR A 120 6.01 7.89 -12.57
CA THR A 120 6.00 6.47 -12.20
C THR A 120 7.20 5.68 -12.77
N LEU A 121 7.76 6.11 -13.93
CA LEU A 121 8.93 5.51 -14.55
C LEU A 121 10.24 5.77 -13.81
N LEU A 122 10.27 6.76 -12.92
CA LEU A 122 11.43 7.10 -12.10
C LEU A 122 11.40 6.40 -10.73
N ASN A 123 10.30 5.74 -10.40
CA ASN A 123 10.17 5.03 -9.13
C ASN A 123 10.91 3.67 -9.16
N PRO A 124 11.54 3.27 -8.04
CA PRO A 124 11.80 4.09 -6.85
C PRO A 124 13.03 4.99 -7.04
N ILE A 125 12.99 6.19 -6.46
CA ILE A 125 14.15 7.10 -6.40
C ILE A 125 14.92 6.82 -5.12
N TRP A 126 16.22 6.61 -5.22
CA TRP A 126 17.04 6.38 -4.04
C TRP A 126 17.51 7.70 -3.42
N ILE A 127 17.04 8.00 -2.21
CA ILE A 127 17.33 9.26 -1.53
C ILE A 127 17.90 9.07 -0.12
N HIS A 128 18.57 10.10 0.39
CA HIS A 128 19.22 10.07 1.69
C HIS A 128 18.77 11.27 2.53
N SER A 129 18.36 11.01 3.77
CA SER A 129 18.07 12.07 4.74
C SER A 129 19.30 12.96 4.95
N LYS A 130 19.08 14.28 5.01
CA LYS A 130 20.16 15.26 5.22
C LYS A 130 20.85 15.08 6.57
N ASN A 131 20.06 14.89 7.63
CA ASN A 131 20.57 14.88 9.01
C ASN A 131 21.11 13.51 9.41
N SER A 132 20.34 12.44 9.15
CA SER A 132 20.71 11.09 9.58
C SER A 132 21.53 10.32 8.55
N GLY A 133 21.54 10.75 7.29
CA GLY A 133 22.15 10.00 6.19
C GLY A 133 21.42 8.69 5.86
N LYS A 134 20.31 8.38 6.53
CA LYS A 134 19.56 7.14 6.30
C LYS A 134 19.04 7.07 4.85
N PRO A 135 19.19 5.93 4.18
CA PRO A 135 18.69 5.73 2.82
C PRO A 135 17.20 5.37 2.81
N PHE A 136 16.48 5.86 1.81
CA PHE A 136 15.08 5.56 1.55
C PHE A 136 14.84 5.30 0.07
N TYR A 137 13.94 4.37 -0.23
CA TYR A 137 13.25 4.34 -1.52
C TYR A 137 12.11 5.36 -1.46
N ALA A 138 12.17 6.35 -2.34
CA ALA A 138 11.10 7.32 -2.54
C ALA A 138 10.24 6.92 -3.72
N ILE A 139 8.95 6.69 -3.47
CA ILE A 139 7.97 6.31 -4.47
C ILE A 139 6.98 7.47 -4.61
N LEU A 140 7.00 8.11 -5.77
CA LEU A 140 6.28 9.35 -6.03
C LEU A 140 5.03 9.08 -6.86
N HIS A 141 3.93 9.74 -6.53
CA HIS A 141 2.72 9.74 -7.35
C HIS A 141 2.01 11.10 -7.30
N ARG A 142 1.52 11.56 -8.44
CA ARG A 142 0.72 12.79 -8.54
C ARG A 142 -0.70 12.54 -8.04
N ILE A 143 -1.21 13.50 -7.29
CA ILE A 143 -2.60 13.56 -6.81
C ILE A 143 -3.22 14.90 -7.22
N ASP A 144 -4.46 15.12 -6.80
CA ASP A 144 -5.24 16.32 -7.13
C ASP A 144 -4.64 17.64 -6.61
N VAL A 145 -3.90 17.59 -5.50
CA VAL A 145 -3.36 18.78 -4.82
C VAL A 145 -1.82 18.85 -4.79
N GLY A 146 -1.12 17.93 -5.45
CA GLY A 146 0.35 17.90 -5.45
C GLY A 146 0.95 16.52 -5.73
N ILE A 147 2.13 16.26 -5.17
CA ILE A 147 2.83 14.97 -5.27
C ILE A 147 2.95 14.37 -3.87
N VAL A 148 2.57 13.10 -3.75
CA VAL A 148 2.82 12.28 -2.57
C VAL A 148 4.15 11.54 -2.76
N ILE A 149 4.97 11.54 -1.72
CA ILE A 149 6.27 10.89 -1.64
C ILE A 149 6.20 9.88 -0.50
N ASP A 150 6.10 8.60 -0.85
CA ASP A 150 6.22 7.49 0.10
C ASP A 150 7.70 7.17 0.32
N LEU A 151 8.14 7.11 1.57
CA LEU A 151 9.53 6.89 1.96
C LEU A 151 9.65 5.57 2.72
N GLU A 152 10.17 4.57 2.03
CA GLU A 152 10.42 3.24 2.58
C GLU A 152 11.89 3.13 2.99
N PRO A 153 12.21 2.84 4.26
CA PRO A 153 13.59 2.67 4.71
C PRO A 153 14.29 1.58 3.90
N ALA A 154 15.38 1.94 3.22
CA ALA A 154 16.23 0.96 2.58
C ALA A 154 17.16 0.37 3.64
N ARG A 155 17.50 -0.93 3.52
CA ARG A 155 18.52 -1.54 4.38
C ARG A 155 19.83 -0.76 4.19
N THR A 156 20.51 -0.47 5.28
CA THR A 156 21.84 0.16 5.31
C THR A 156 22.91 -0.84 4.88
N GLU A 157 22.73 -1.45 3.72
CA GLU A 157 23.75 -2.26 3.06
C GLU A 157 24.53 -1.39 2.08
N ASP A 158 25.68 -1.91 1.63
CA ASP A 158 26.48 -1.29 0.58
C ASP A 158 25.57 -0.94 -0.63
N PRO A 159 25.65 0.29 -1.18
CA PRO A 159 25.04 0.63 -2.46
C PRO A 159 25.08 -0.46 -3.52
N ALA A 160 26.21 -1.17 -3.63
CA ALA A 160 26.38 -2.26 -4.58
C ALA A 160 25.46 -3.46 -4.29
N LEU A 161 25.23 -3.79 -3.01
CA LEU A 161 24.34 -4.87 -2.58
C LEU A 161 22.87 -4.54 -2.85
N SER A 162 22.48 -3.28 -2.61
CA SER A 162 21.13 -2.79 -2.94
C SER A 162 20.83 -2.92 -4.45
N ILE A 163 21.77 -2.47 -5.29
CA ILE A 163 21.67 -2.61 -6.76
C ILE A 163 21.65 -4.10 -7.14
N ALA A 164 22.50 -4.93 -6.55
CA ALA A 164 22.53 -6.36 -6.82
C ALA A 164 21.18 -7.04 -6.48
N GLY A 165 20.56 -6.69 -5.35
CA GLY A 165 19.24 -7.18 -4.97
C GLY A 165 18.13 -6.75 -5.94
N ALA A 166 18.15 -5.51 -6.40
CA ALA A 166 17.22 -5.02 -7.44
C ALA A 166 17.39 -5.77 -8.77
N VAL A 167 18.63 -5.98 -9.21
CA VAL A 167 18.92 -6.76 -10.43
C VAL A 167 18.53 -8.23 -10.27
N GLN A 168 18.74 -8.82 -9.09
CA GLN A 168 18.37 -10.20 -8.81
C GLN A 168 16.85 -10.41 -8.84
N SER A 169 16.07 -9.53 -8.21
CA SER A 169 14.61 -9.60 -8.23
C SER A 169 14.05 -9.46 -9.66
N GLN A 170 14.61 -8.56 -10.47
CA GLN A 170 14.26 -8.44 -11.89
C GLN A 170 14.61 -9.71 -12.68
N LYS A 171 15.77 -10.33 -12.44
CA LYS A 171 16.15 -11.59 -13.09
C LYS A 171 15.19 -12.72 -12.73
N LEU A 172 14.78 -12.82 -11.47
CA LEU A 172 13.77 -13.81 -11.04
C LEU A 172 12.42 -13.58 -11.72
N ALA A 173 11.98 -12.32 -11.83
CA ALA A 173 10.76 -11.97 -12.54
C ALA A 173 10.83 -12.33 -14.04
N VAL A 174 11.95 -12.02 -14.71
CA VAL A 174 12.16 -12.40 -16.13
C VAL A 174 12.15 -13.91 -16.31
N ARG A 175 12.79 -14.65 -15.40
CA ARG A 175 12.78 -16.12 -15.41
C ARG A 175 11.36 -16.67 -15.23
N ALA A 176 10.60 -16.15 -14.27
CA ALA A 176 9.20 -16.54 -14.04
C ALA A 176 8.33 -16.27 -15.27
N ILE A 177 8.47 -15.09 -15.90
CA ILE A 177 7.76 -14.74 -17.13
C ILE A 177 8.12 -15.71 -18.26
N SER A 178 9.42 -16.01 -18.45
CA SER A 178 9.87 -16.96 -19.47
C SER A 178 9.31 -18.37 -19.23
N GLN A 179 9.21 -18.80 -17.97
CA GLN A 179 8.61 -20.08 -17.61
C GLN A 179 7.13 -20.12 -17.98
N LEU A 180 6.37 -19.07 -17.62
CA LEU A 180 4.95 -18.95 -17.96
C LEU A 180 4.71 -18.93 -19.49
N GLN A 181 5.57 -18.25 -20.25
CA GLN A 181 5.49 -18.20 -21.72
C GLN A 181 5.80 -19.54 -22.39
N SER A 182 6.51 -20.44 -21.71
CA SER A 182 6.87 -21.77 -22.22
C SER A 182 5.81 -22.85 -21.96
N LEU A 183 4.78 -22.54 -21.16
CA LEU A 183 3.73 -23.49 -20.82
C LEU A 183 2.86 -23.82 -22.05
N PRO A 184 2.37 -25.07 -22.17
CA PRO A 184 1.40 -25.41 -23.20
C PRO A 184 0.10 -24.63 -23.00
N GLY A 185 -0.44 -24.08 -24.08
CA GLY A 185 -1.74 -23.40 -24.04
C GLY A 185 -2.89 -24.37 -23.74
N GLY A 186 -3.99 -23.84 -23.20
CA GLY A 186 -5.23 -24.59 -22.95
C GLY A 186 -5.41 -25.12 -21.53
N ASP A 187 -4.42 -24.98 -20.66
CA ASP A 187 -4.50 -25.40 -19.25
C ASP A 187 -4.36 -24.20 -18.29
N ILE A 188 -5.51 -23.67 -17.86
CA ILE A 188 -5.56 -22.55 -16.90
C ILE A 188 -5.08 -23.01 -15.52
N LYS A 189 -5.32 -24.27 -15.14
CA LYS A 189 -4.94 -24.76 -13.81
C LYS A 189 -3.42 -24.82 -13.70
N LEU A 190 -2.75 -25.39 -14.70
CA LEU A 190 -1.29 -25.42 -14.78
C LEU A 190 -0.69 -24.01 -14.77
N LEU A 191 -1.33 -23.05 -15.46
CA LEU A 191 -0.91 -21.66 -15.43
C LEU A 191 -0.99 -21.09 -14.01
N CYS A 192 -2.14 -21.23 -13.33
CA CYS A 192 -2.34 -20.73 -11.98
C CYS A 192 -1.38 -21.38 -10.97
N ASP A 193 -1.17 -22.70 -11.06
CA ASP A 193 -0.25 -23.46 -10.20
C ASP A 193 1.21 -22.96 -10.41
N THR A 194 1.63 -22.74 -11.66
CA THR A 194 2.98 -22.22 -11.96
C THR A 194 3.17 -20.78 -11.45
N VAL A 195 2.11 -19.96 -11.49
CA VAL A 195 2.13 -18.58 -10.97
C VAL A 195 2.31 -18.56 -9.45
N VAL A 196 1.54 -19.35 -8.70
CA VAL A 196 1.67 -19.35 -7.22
C VAL A 196 3.04 -19.83 -6.77
N ASP A 197 3.62 -20.81 -7.46
CA ASP A 197 4.97 -21.31 -7.19
C ASP A 197 6.02 -20.22 -7.41
N SER A 198 5.98 -19.58 -8.58
CA SER A 198 6.94 -18.53 -8.96
C SER A 198 6.86 -17.32 -8.04
N VAL A 199 5.65 -16.89 -7.70
CA VAL A 199 5.42 -15.75 -6.79
C VAL A 199 5.88 -16.10 -5.37
N ARG A 200 5.67 -17.33 -4.91
CA ARG A 200 6.14 -17.77 -3.59
C ARG A 200 7.67 -17.80 -3.50
N GLU A 201 8.36 -18.31 -4.53
CA GLU A 201 9.82 -18.27 -4.61
C GLU A 201 10.34 -16.83 -4.61
N LEU A 202 9.68 -15.93 -5.34
CA LEU A 202 10.11 -14.54 -5.47
C LEU A 202 9.91 -13.73 -4.17
N THR A 203 8.79 -13.96 -3.47
CA THR A 203 8.35 -13.09 -2.36
C THR A 203 8.60 -13.69 -0.98
N GLY A 204 8.70 -15.01 -0.87
CA GLY A 204 8.91 -15.70 0.40
C GLY A 204 7.71 -15.71 1.35
N TYR A 205 6.52 -15.29 0.91
CA TYR A 205 5.31 -15.38 1.74
C TYR A 205 4.97 -16.85 2.08
N ASP A 206 4.47 -17.06 3.29
CA ASP A 206 4.11 -18.40 3.77
C ASP A 206 3.00 -19.05 2.92
N ARG A 207 2.09 -18.25 2.36
CA ARG A 207 1.00 -18.67 1.48
C ARG A 207 0.87 -17.72 0.29
N VAL A 208 0.74 -18.28 -0.90
CA VAL A 208 0.41 -17.57 -2.14
C VAL A 208 -0.74 -18.31 -2.81
N MET A 209 -1.74 -17.56 -3.29
CA MET A 209 -2.94 -18.14 -3.87
C MET A 209 -3.48 -17.31 -5.04
N VAL A 210 -4.12 -17.98 -6.00
CA VAL A 210 -4.92 -17.31 -7.03
C VAL A 210 -6.37 -17.30 -6.57
N TYR A 211 -6.91 -16.09 -6.39
CA TYR A 211 -8.30 -15.85 -6.05
C TYR A 211 -9.07 -15.41 -7.29
N LYS A 212 -9.99 -16.24 -7.75
CA LYS A 212 -10.81 -15.99 -8.95
C LYS A 212 -12.16 -15.40 -8.55
N PHE A 213 -12.57 -14.32 -9.20
CA PHE A 213 -13.95 -13.81 -9.11
C PHE A 213 -14.87 -14.56 -10.08
N HIS A 214 -16.05 -14.94 -9.60
CA HIS A 214 -17.13 -15.54 -10.39
C HIS A 214 -18.14 -14.47 -10.87
N GLU A 215 -19.14 -14.88 -11.65
CA GLU A 215 -20.10 -13.97 -12.31
C GLU A 215 -20.96 -13.16 -11.32
N ASP A 216 -21.30 -13.74 -10.19
CA ASP A 216 -22.00 -13.13 -9.05
C ASP A 216 -21.06 -12.41 -8.07
N GLU A 217 -19.81 -12.17 -8.49
CA GLU A 217 -18.77 -11.41 -7.79
C GLU A 217 -18.21 -12.05 -6.51
N HIS A 218 -18.70 -13.23 -6.09
CA HIS A 218 -18.03 -14.01 -5.05
C HIS A 218 -16.68 -14.53 -5.60
N GLY A 219 -15.79 -15.00 -4.73
CA GLY A 219 -14.54 -15.58 -5.23
C GLY A 219 -14.14 -16.90 -4.63
N GLU A 220 -13.23 -17.55 -5.32
CA GLU A 220 -12.78 -18.91 -5.06
C GLU A 220 -11.25 -18.96 -5.13
N VAL A 221 -10.63 -19.72 -4.22
CA VAL A 221 -9.21 -20.03 -4.32
C VAL A 221 -9.01 -21.20 -5.28
N VAL A 222 -8.44 -20.94 -6.47
CA VAL A 222 -8.32 -21.91 -7.58
C VAL A 222 -6.93 -22.54 -7.71
N ALA A 223 -5.91 -21.92 -7.12
CA ALA A 223 -4.55 -22.44 -6.99
C ALA A 223 -3.93 -21.90 -5.70
N GLU A 224 -3.06 -22.69 -5.08
CA GLU A 224 -2.44 -22.35 -3.80
C GLU A 224 -1.08 -23.05 -3.62
N ASN A 225 -0.09 -22.30 -3.16
CA ASN A 225 1.14 -22.84 -2.58
C ASN A 225 1.32 -22.26 -1.17
N LYS A 226 1.45 -23.14 -0.18
CA LYS A 226 1.50 -22.79 1.24
C LYS A 226 2.61 -23.52 1.98
N ARG A 227 3.02 -22.99 3.13
CA ARG A 227 3.82 -23.71 4.11
C ARG A 227 3.07 -24.96 4.59
N VAL A 228 3.83 -26.02 4.88
CA VAL A 228 3.28 -27.37 5.08
C VAL A 228 2.31 -27.45 6.26
N ASP A 229 2.60 -26.72 7.34
CA ASP A 229 1.86 -26.65 8.61
C ASP A 229 0.55 -25.85 8.56
N LEU A 230 0.30 -25.08 7.50
CA LEU A 230 -0.89 -24.23 7.41
C LEU A 230 -2.10 -24.98 6.86
N GLU A 231 -3.31 -24.66 7.29
CA GLU A 231 -4.53 -25.23 6.71
C GLU A 231 -4.73 -24.79 5.26
N PRO A 232 -5.14 -25.66 4.33
CA PRO A 232 -5.36 -25.29 2.93
C PRO A 232 -6.61 -24.40 2.76
N TYR A 233 -6.53 -23.42 1.86
CA TYR A 233 -7.69 -22.61 1.44
C TYR A 233 -8.19 -22.96 0.05
N ILE A 234 -7.44 -23.77 -0.71
CA ILE A 234 -7.82 -24.24 -2.05
C ILE A 234 -9.25 -24.81 -2.08
N GLY A 235 -10.05 -24.36 -3.05
CA GLY A 235 -11.45 -24.77 -3.25
C GLY A 235 -12.47 -24.09 -2.33
N LEU A 236 -12.05 -23.23 -1.39
CA LEU A 236 -12.97 -22.46 -0.58
C LEU A 236 -13.54 -21.27 -1.37
N HIS A 237 -14.84 -21.04 -1.18
CA HIS A 237 -15.57 -19.90 -1.72
C HIS A 237 -15.82 -18.85 -0.65
N TYR A 238 -15.65 -17.59 -1.02
CA TYR A 238 -15.76 -16.43 -0.16
C TYR A 238 -16.81 -15.46 -0.75
N PRO A 239 -17.64 -14.85 0.10
CA PRO A 239 -18.71 -13.95 -0.34
C PRO A 239 -18.13 -12.69 -1.02
N SER A 240 -18.90 -12.13 -1.95
CA SER A 240 -18.52 -10.91 -2.69
C SER A 240 -18.24 -9.71 -1.79
N THR A 241 -18.80 -9.70 -0.59
CA THR A 241 -18.64 -8.62 0.41
C THR A 241 -17.25 -8.60 1.06
N ASP A 242 -16.47 -9.67 0.97
CA ASP A 242 -15.12 -9.75 1.55
C ASP A 242 -14.12 -8.87 0.78
N ILE A 243 -14.33 -8.71 -0.53
CA ILE A 243 -13.58 -7.78 -1.37
C ILE A 243 -14.55 -6.80 -2.01
N PRO A 244 -14.79 -5.66 -1.33
CA PRO A 244 -15.74 -4.66 -1.78
C PRO A 244 -15.51 -4.16 -3.20
N GLN A 245 -16.60 -3.78 -3.89
CA GLN A 245 -16.55 -3.25 -5.26
C GLN A 245 -15.57 -2.08 -5.39
N ALA A 246 -15.53 -1.21 -4.38
CA ALA A 246 -14.56 -0.13 -4.26
C ALA A 246 -13.11 -0.62 -4.34
N SER A 247 -12.76 -1.65 -3.56
CA SER A 247 -11.42 -2.24 -3.55
C SER A 247 -11.10 -2.87 -4.91
N ARG A 248 -12.04 -3.61 -5.50
CA ARG A 248 -11.89 -4.20 -6.85
C ARG A 248 -11.64 -3.13 -7.93
N PHE A 249 -12.36 -2.02 -7.86
CA PHE A 249 -12.14 -0.89 -8.77
C PHE A 249 -10.76 -0.26 -8.58
N LEU A 250 -10.35 -0.02 -7.33
CA LEU A 250 -9.03 0.55 -7.04
C LEU A 250 -7.87 -0.34 -7.50
N PHE A 251 -8.05 -1.67 -7.50
CA PHE A 251 -7.06 -2.62 -8.02
C PHE A 251 -6.84 -2.53 -9.54
N LYS A 252 -7.80 -1.96 -10.30
CA LYS A 252 -7.58 -1.67 -11.73
C LYS A 252 -6.53 -0.59 -11.95
N GLN A 253 -6.46 0.39 -11.05
CA GLN A 253 -5.49 1.48 -11.09
C GLN A 253 -4.21 1.13 -10.33
N ASN A 254 -4.32 0.60 -9.10
CA ASN A 254 -3.20 0.24 -8.24
C ASN A 254 -3.09 -1.28 -8.17
N ARG A 255 -2.25 -1.83 -9.04
CA ARG A 255 -2.21 -3.27 -9.30
C ARG A 255 -1.50 -4.08 -8.22
N VAL A 256 -0.77 -3.42 -7.31
CA VAL A 256 -0.03 -4.06 -6.22
C VAL A 256 -0.32 -3.33 -4.93
N ARG A 257 -0.60 -4.09 -3.86
CA ARG A 257 -0.94 -3.58 -2.52
C ARG A 257 -0.26 -4.44 -1.48
N MET A 258 0.57 -3.82 -0.63
CA MET A 258 1.24 -4.50 0.48
C MET A 258 0.71 -4.00 1.81
N ILE A 259 0.46 -4.90 2.75
CA ILE A 259 0.20 -4.62 4.16
C ILE A 259 1.22 -5.42 4.96
N VAL A 260 2.10 -4.74 5.68
CA VAL A 260 3.22 -5.42 6.38
C VAL A 260 2.81 -6.05 7.70
N ASP A 261 1.82 -5.48 8.38
CA ASP A 261 1.30 -5.94 9.66
C ASP A 261 -0.10 -5.35 9.88
N CYS A 262 -1.11 -6.20 10.01
CA CYS A 262 -2.49 -5.77 10.29
C CYS A 262 -2.72 -5.28 11.72
N HIS A 263 -1.83 -5.60 12.67
CA HIS A 263 -1.92 -5.13 14.06
C HIS A 263 -1.18 -3.80 14.27
N ALA A 264 -0.38 -3.38 13.29
CA ALA A 264 0.40 -2.17 13.41
C ALA A 264 -0.51 -0.94 13.49
N ILE A 265 -0.23 -0.07 14.46
CA ILE A 265 -1.02 1.14 14.69
C ILE A 265 -0.85 2.08 13.48
N PRO A 266 -1.94 2.45 12.78
CA PRO A 266 -1.87 3.37 11.66
C PRO A 266 -1.35 4.74 12.09
N VAL A 267 -0.49 5.34 11.28
CA VAL A 267 0.08 6.66 11.52
C VAL A 267 -0.77 7.71 10.82
N ARG A 268 -1.20 8.73 11.58
CA ARG A 268 -2.00 9.83 11.05
C ARG A 268 -1.18 10.74 10.14
N VAL A 269 -1.84 11.27 9.11
CA VAL A 269 -1.31 12.32 8.23
C VAL A 269 -1.73 13.69 8.77
N ILE A 270 -0.74 14.54 9.06
CA ILE A 270 -0.93 15.96 9.34
C ILE A 270 -0.94 16.68 8.00
N GLN A 271 -1.92 17.54 7.76
CA GLN A 271 -2.09 18.24 6.49
C GLN A 271 -2.45 19.71 6.71
N ASP A 272 -2.23 20.54 5.70
CA ASP A 272 -2.65 21.94 5.69
C ASP A 272 -4.16 22.08 5.93
N GLU A 273 -4.54 22.97 6.84
CA GLU A 273 -5.94 23.28 7.16
C GLU A 273 -6.67 23.92 5.96
N GLY A 274 -5.93 24.51 5.02
CA GLY A 274 -6.46 25.04 3.77
C GLY A 274 -6.92 23.98 2.77
N LEU A 275 -6.61 22.68 2.99
CA LEU A 275 -7.11 21.62 2.11
C LEU A 275 -8.60 21.35 2.35
N MET A 276 -9.39 21.41 1.26
CA MET A 276 -10.84 21.21 1.29
C MET A 276 -11.29 19.81 1.74
N GLN A 277 -10.39 18.81 1.66
CA GLN A 277 -10.66 17.42 2.00
C GLN A 277 -9.36 16.70 2.39
N PRO A 278 -9.43 15.54 3.08
CA PRO A 278 -8.24 14.78 3.42
C PRO A 278 -7.46 14.33 2.17
N LEU A 279 -6.15 14.18 2.29
CA LEU A 279 -5.28 13.83 1.17
C LEU A 279 -5.70 12.52 0.48
N CYS A 280 -5.63 12.48 -0.86
CA CYS A 280 -5.85 11.26 -1.62
C CYS A 280 -4.64 10.33 -1.47
N LEU A 281 -4.83 9.18 -0.82
CA LEU A 281 -3.78 8.18 -0.56
C LEU A 281 -3.95 6.92 -1.41
N VAL A 282 -4.82 6.95 -2.42
CA VAL A 282 -5.15 5.79 -3.26
C VAL A 282 -3.91 5.13 -3.85
N GLY A 283 -2.98 5.95 -4.36
CA GLY A 283 -1.73 5.51 -4.98
C GLY A 283 -0.58 5.28 -4.01
N SER A 284 -0.76 5.58 -2.71
CA SER A 284 0.30 5.44 -1.73
C SER A 284 0.56 3.97 -1.41
N THR A 285 1.83 3.56 -1.48
CA THR A 285 2.28 2.22 -1.07
C THR A 285 2.10 2.03 0.43
N LEU A 286 2.15 3.13 1.18
CA LEU A 286 2.00 3.16 2.62
C LEU A 286 0.55 3.28 3.10
N ARG A 287 -0.45 3.45 2.22
CA ARG A 287 -1.85 3.64 2.68
C ARG A 287 -2.28 2.53 3.64
N ALA A 288 -2.75 2.89 4.83
CA ALA A 288 -3.18 1.94 5.85
C ALA A 288 -4.37 1.07 5.37
N PRO A 289 -4.50 -0.18 5.83
CA PRO A 289 -5.72 -0.94 5.64
C PRO A 289 -6.89 -0.26 6.35
N HIS A 290 -8.10 -0.43 5.81
CA HIS A 290 -9.31 -0.08 6.54
C HIS A 290 -9.48 -0.99 7.76
N GLY A 291 -9.99 -0.49 8.88
CA GLY A 291 -10.10 -1.25 10.14
C GLY A 291 -10.84 -2.59 9.99
N CYS A 292 -11.97 -2.60 9.29
CA CYS A 292 -12.68 -3.84 8.97
C CYS A 292 -11.81 -4.90 8.25
N HIS A 293 -10.92 -4.48 7.35
CA HIS A 293 -10.02 -5.39 6.65
C HIS A 293 -8.83 -5.82 7.53
N ALA A 294 -8.31 -4.92 8.37
CA ALA A 294 -7.28 -5.27 9.35
C ALA A 294 -7.79 -6.33 10.34
N GLN A 295 -9.03 -6.19 10.84
CA GLN A 295 -9.67 -7.20 11.70
C GLN A 295 -9.93 -8.51 10.95
N TYR A 296 -10.33 -8.45 9.68
CA TYR A 296 -10.49 -9.63 8.85
C TYR A 296 -9.15 -10.40 8.70
N MET A 297 -8.06 -9.67 8.44
CA MET A 297 -6.71 -10.24 8.35
C MET A 297 -6.28 -10.92 9.67
N GLU A 298 -6.51 -10.26 10.81
CA GLU A 298 -6.25 -10.82 12.14
C GLU A 298 -7.05 -12.12 12.36
N ASN A 299 -8.36 -12.11 12.05
CA ASN A 299 -9.23 -13.27 12.21
C ASN A 299 -8.81 -14.46 11.33
N MET A 300 -8.27 -14.18 10.13
CA MET A 300 -7.74 -15.20 9.21
C MET A 300 -6.32 -15.67 9.57
N GLY A 301 -5.65 -15.00 10.51
CA GLY A 301 -4.24 -15.26 10.85
C GLY A 301 -3.23 -14.77 9.80
N SER A 302 -3.66 -13.91 8.87
CA SER A 302 -2.80 -13.34 7.82
C SER A 302 -2.23 -11.99 8.28
N ILE A 303 -1.15 -12.02 9.08
CA ILE A 303 -0.55 -10.81 9.67
C ILE A 303 -0.08 -9.82 8.59
N ALA A 304 0.60 -10.32 7.57
CA ALA A 304 1.08 -9.56 6.42
C ALA A 304 0.38 -10.04 5.14
N SER A 305 0.23 -9.16 4.15
CA SER A 305 -0.30 -9.53 2.83
C SER A 305 0.34 -8.75 1.69
N LEU A 306 0.41 -9.40 0.54
CA LEU A 306 0.71 -8.79 -0.76
C LEU A 306 -0.36 -9.22 -1.75
N ALA A 307 -1.19 -8.27 -2.19
CA ALA A 307 -2.25 -8.50 -3.18
C ALA A 307 -1.84 -7.91 -4.54
N MET A 308 -1.99 -8.70 -5.59
CA MET A 308 -1.68 -8.32 -6.97
C MET A 308 -2.89 -8.55 -7.88
N ALA A 309 -3.26 -7.54 -8.65
CA ALA A 309 -4.40 -7.60 -9.56
C ALA A 309 -4.06 -8.32 -10.86
N VAL A 310 -4.87 -9.31 -11.23
CA VAL A 310 -4.82 -9.95 -12.56
C VAL A 310 -5.88 -9.29 -13.43
N ILE A 311 -5.44 -8.57 -14.46
CA ILE A 311 -6.32 -7.82 -15.38
C ILE A 311 -6.29 -8.48 -16.75
N ILE A 312 -7.47 -8.76 -17.28
CA ILE A 312 -7.67 -9.27 -18.63
C ILE A 312 -8.43 -8.18 -19.41
N HIS A 313 -7.95 -7.85 -20.60
CA HIS A 313 -8.68 -7.00 -21.52
C HIS A 313 -9.65 -7.86 -22.33
N GLY A 314 -10.88 -7.40 -22.49
CA GLY A 314 -11.78 -8.00 -23.47
C GLY A 314 -11.18 -7.81 -24.86
N ASN A 315 -11.03 -8.91 -25.60
CA ASN A 315 -10.69 -8.87 -27.02
C ASN A 315 -11.84 -8.25 -27.83
#